data_AF-A0A5N0E5K2-F1
#
_entry.id   AF-A0A5N0E5K2-F1
#
_cell.length_a   1.000
_cell.length_b   1.000
_cell.length_c   1.000
_cell.angle_alpha   90.00
_cell.angle_beta   90.00
_cell.angle_gamma   90.00
#
_symmetry.space_group_name_H-M   'P 1'
#
loop_
_entity.id
_entity.type
_entity.pdbx_description
1 polymer ?
#
loop_
_entity_poly.entity_id
_entity_poly.type
_entity_poly.pdbx_seq_one_letter_code
_entity_poly.pdbx_strand_id
1 'polypeptide(L)'
;MSVNEPQHDPADLLDELDSILREQELLRQRTLALAARYRSLEAHASRFDKPGKYEGLPAEYGHINVEYAAIRLVDSTREVSGAVTYHLLPARELAEKVREYPRSEREQVEQPRVDRGRSR
;
A
#
# COMPACT_ATOMS: atom_id res chain seq x y z
N MET A 1 24.65 25.19 9.56
CA MET A 1 23.59 24.42 8.89
C MET A 1 22.31 24.69 9.67
N SER A 2 21.30 25.27 9.03
CA SER A 2 20.04 25.64 9.68
C SER A 2 19.32 24.39 10.17
N VAL A 3 18.87 24.38 11.43
CA VAL A 3 18.20 23.25 12.09
C VAL A 3 16.76 23.04 11.56
N ASN A 4 16.34 23.81 10.54
CA ASN A 4 14.93 23.96 10.14
C ASN A 4 14.62 23.54 8.69
N GLU A 5 15.53 22.91 7.95
CA GLU A 5 15.19 22.38 6.62
C GLU A 5 14.49 21.01 6.76
N PRO A 6 13.35 20.79 6.06
CA PRO A 6 12.71 19.49 6.04
C PRO A 6 13.67 18.44 5.48
N GLN A 7 13.75 17.29 6.15
CA GLN A 7 14.65 16.19 5.75
C GLN A 7 14.23 15.50 4.44
N HIS A 8 13.00 15.73 3.97
CA HIS A 8 12.42 15.08 2.80
C HIS A 8 11.81 16.11 1.87
N ASP A 9 12.06 15.98 0.57
CA ASP A 9 11.37 16.74 -0.47
C ASP A 9 9.93 16.22 -0.60
N PRO A 10 8.90 17.08 -0.51
CA PRO A 10 7.52 16.69 -0.78
C PRO A 10 7.32 16.00 -2.14
N ALA A 11 8.11 16.35 -3.16
CA ALA A 11 8.07 15.71 -4.47
C ALA A 11 8.50 14.23 -4.39
N ASP A 12 9.60 13.94 -3.70
CA ASP A 12 10.09 12.56 -3.50
C ASP A 12 9.05 11.70 -2.76
N LEU A 13 8.36 12.28 -1.77
CA LEU A 13 7.30 11.57 -1.02
C LEU A 13 6.06 11.27 -1.88
N LEU A 14 5.69 12.19 -2.78
CA LEU A 14 4.60 11.98 -3.72
C LEU A 14 4.96 10.91 -4.76
N ASP A 15 6.20 10.94 -5.27
CA ASP A 15 6.71 9.93 -6.21
C ASP A 15 6.72 8.52 -5.58
N GLU A 16 7.07 8.42 -4.29
CA GLU A 16 7.00 7.17 -3.54
C GLU A 16 5.56 6.65 -3.43
N LEU A 17 4.59 7.52 -3.13
CA LEU A 17 3.16 7.14 -3.13
C LEU A 17 2.70 6.65 -4.52
N ASP A 18 3.16 7.30 -5.59
CA ASP A 18 2.86 6.88 -6.97
C ASP A 18 3.54 5.56 -7.34
N SER A 19 4.72 5.27 -6.77
CA SER A 19 5.36 3.96 -6.88
C SER A 19 4.53 2.87 -6.20
N ILE A 20 4.14 3.10 -4.93
CA ILE A 20 3.31 2.16 -4.16
C ILE A 20 2.00 1.86 -4.88
N LEU A 21 1.30 2.86 -5.42
CA LEU A 21 0.06 2.67 -6.17
C LEU A 21 0.25 1.77 -7.40
N ARG A 22 1.34 1.96 -8.15
CA ARG A 22 1.67 1.11 -9.31
C ARG A 22 1.98 -0.33 -8.89
N GLU A 23 2.72 -0.52 -7.80
CA GLU A 23 3.02 -1.84 -7.27
C GLU A 23 1.78 -2.58 -6.78
N GLN A 24 0.83 -1.88 -6.13
CA GLN A 24 -0.44 -2.47 -5.72
C GLN A 24 -1.27 -2.94 -6.92
N GLU A 25 -1.32 -2.15 -8.00
CA GLU A 25 -2.02 -2.56 -9.22
C GLU A 25 -1.35 -3.76 -9.90
N LEU A 26 -0.01 -3.78 -9.97
CA LEU A 26 0.73 -4.93 -10.49
C LEU A 26 0.48 -6.19 -9.65
N LEU A 27 0.49 -6.07 -8.31
CA LEU A 27 0.19 -7.16 -7.41
C LEU A 27 -1.23 -7.68 -7.62
N ARG A 28 -2.22 -6.79 -7.75
CA ARG A 28 -3.61 -7.14 -8.04
C ARG A 28 -3.73 -7.97 -9.32
N GLN A 29 -3.09 -7.54 -10.40
CA GLN A 29 -3.09 -8.24 -11.68
C GLN A 29 -2.45 -9.64 -11.57
N ARG A 30 -1.29 -9.74 -10.90
CA ARG A 30 -0.60 -11.01 -10.68
C ARG A 30 -1.44 -11.98 -9.85
N THR A 31 -2.13 -11.49 -8.82
CA THR A 31 -3.01 -12.27 -7.97
C THR A 31 -4.21 -12.81 -8.74
N LEU A 32 -4.86 -12.00 -9.59
CA LEU A 32 -5.94 -12.46 -10.46
C LEU A 32 -5.47 -13.49 -11.49
N ALA A 33 -4.29 -13.30 -12.08
CA ALA A 33 -3.71 -14.27 -13.00
C ALA A 33 -3.41 -15.60 -12.28
N LEU A 34 -2.93 -15.56 -11.04
CA LEU A 34 -2.71 -16.75 -10.23
C LEU A 34 -4.02 -17.45 -9.88
N ALA A 35 -5.08 -16.72 -9.53
CA ALA A 35 -6.41 -17.28 -9.28
C ALA A 35 -6.94 -18.01 -10.53
N ALA A 36 -6.77 -17.43 -11.72
CA ALA A 36 -7.15 -18.07 -12.97
C ALA A 36 -6.37 -19.37 -13.22
N ARG A 37 -5.07 -19.41 -12.89
CA ARG A 37 -4.27 -20.63 -12.97
C ARG A 37 -4.79 -21.71 -12.01
N TYR A 38 -5.17 -21.36 -10.78
CA TYR A 38 -5.80 -22.31 -9.86
C TYR A 38 -7.12 -22.86 -10.42
N ARG A 39 -7.99 -22.00 -10.97
CA ARG A 39 -9.24 -22.45 -11.61
C ARG A 39 -9.00 -23.40 -12.78
N SER A 40 -7.91 -23.21 -13.54
CA SER A 40 -7.56 -24.14 -14.62
C SER A 40 -7.27 -25.57 -14.15
N LEU A 41 -6.94 -25.75 -12.86
CA LEU A 41 -6.72 -27.05 -12.25
C LEU A 41 -8.03 -27.76 -11.86
N GLU A 42 -9.18 -27.07 -11.86
CA GLU A 42 -10.49 -27.64 -11.44
C GLU A 42 -10.85 -28.91 -12.23
N ALA A 43 -10.56 -28.93 -13.54
CA ALA A 43 -10.81 -30.09 -14.41
C ALA A 43 -10.02 -31.35 -14.01
N HIS A 44 -9.00 -31.20 -13.19
CA HIS A 44 -8.13 -32.28 -12.70
C HIS A 44 -8.07 -32.33 -11.17
N ALA A 45 -8.98 -31.64 -10.49
CA ALA A 45 -8.88 -31.37 -9.07
C ALA A 45 -8.91 -32.63 -8.20
N SER A 46 -9.66 -33.65 -8.61
CA SER A 46 -9.73 -34.95 -7.92
C SER A 46 -8.39 -35.68 -7.87
N ARG A 47 -7.40 -35.33 -8.71
CA ARG A 47 -6.05 -35.89 -8.65
C ARG A 47 -5.24 -35.38 -7.46
N PHE A 48 -5.67 -34.29 -6.83
CA PHE A 48 -4.98 -33.70 -5.68
C PHE A 48 -5.53 -34.22 -4.35
N ASP A 49 -6.58 -35.03 -4.37
CA ASP A 49 -7.11 -35.64 -3.15
C ASP A 49 -6.14 -36.70 -2.63
N LYS A 50 -5.80 -36.59 -1.35
CA LYS A 50 -4.97 -37.59 -0.68
C LYS A 50 -5.85 -38.79 -0.32
N PRO A 51 -5.53 -40.01 -0.78
CA PRO A 51 -6.31 -41.19 -0.42
C PRO A 51 -6.40 -41.36 1.10
N GLY A 52 -7.61 -41.64 1.60
CA GLY A 52 -7.83 -41.89 3.03
C GLY A 52 -7.72 -43.36 3.40
N LYS A 53 -7.81 -43.62 4.71
CA LYS A 53 -7.81 -44.97 5.30
C LYS A 53 -9.10 -45.75 4.98
N TYR A 54 -10.19 -45.04 4.68
CA TYR A 54 -11.49 -45.62 4.35
C TYR A 54 -11.77 -45.45 2.86
N GLU A 55 -12.30 -46.50 2.24
CA GLU A 55 -12.64 -46.50 0.82
C GLU A 55 -13.67 -45.40 0.52
N GLY A 56 -13.40 -44.59 -0.51
CA GLY A 56 -14.29 -43.50 -0.94
C GLY A 56 -14.16 -42.18 -0.18
N LEU A 57 -13.32 -42.07 0.85
CA LEU A 57 -13.11 -40.81 1.60
C LEU A 57 -11.64 -40.36 1.55
N PRO A 58 -11.33 -39.17 1.01
CA PRO A 58 -9.99 -38.58 1.08
C PRO A 58 -9.57 -38.27 2.52
N ALA A 59 -8.27 -38.40 2.81
CA ALA A 59 -7.66 -37.85 4.02
C ALA A 59 -7.48 -36.33 3.92
N GLU A 60 -7.22 -35.81 2.72
CA GLU A 60 -7.12 -34.38 2.44
C GLU A 60 -7.83 -34.10 1.11
N TYR A 61 -8.67 -33.06 1.11
CA TYR A 61 -9.48 -32.66 -0.04
C TYR A 61 -8.72 -31.64 -0.89
N GLY A 62 -7.76 -32.14 -1.68
CA GLY A 62 -6.99 -31.30 -2.58
C GLY A 62 -7.85 -30.56 -3.58
N HIS A 63 -8.97 -31.14 -4.02
CA HIS A 63 -9.90 -30.44 -4.90
C HIS A 63 -10.54 -29.20 -4.25
N ILE A 64 -10.95 -29.32 -2.99
CA ILE A 64 -11.48 -28.20 -2.21
C ILE A 64 -10.38 -27.14 -2.03
N ASN A 65 -9.15 -27.55 -1.75
CA ASN A 65 -8.04 -26.62 -1.58
C ASN A 65 -7.76 -25.79 -2.85
N VAL A 66 -7.88 -26.38 -4.04
CA VAL A 66 -7.74 -25.67 -5.32
C VAL A 66 -8.81 -24.59 -5.48
N GLU A 67 -10.08 -24.95 -5.24
CA GLU A 67 -11.21 -24.02 -5.32
C GLU A 67 -11.03 -22.86 -4.32
N TYR A 68 -10.78 -23.19 -3.06
CA TYR A 68 -10.60 -22.18 -2.01
C TYR A 68 -9.39 -21.29 -2.24
N ALA A 69 -8.28 -21.81 -2.80
CA ALA A 69 -7.14 -20.98 -3.18
C ALA A 69 -7.54 -19.93 -4.22
N ALA A 70 -8.30 -20.30 -5.26
CA ALA A 70 -8.79 -19.36 -6.25
C ALA A 70 -9.73 -18.30 -5.64
N ILE A 71 -10.65 -18.71 -4.76
CA ILE A 71 -11.58 -17.80 -4.07
C ILE A 71 -10.80 -16.80 -3.20
N ARG A 72 -9.90 -17.29 -2.35
CA ARG A 72 -9.11 -16.44 -1.44
C ARG A 72 -8.24 -15.44 -2.17
N LEU A 73 -7.65 -15.82 -3.31
CA LEU A 73 -6.88 -14.91 -4.16
C LEU A 73 -7.77 -13.82 -4.78
N VAL A 74 -9.00 -14.14 -5.20
CA VAL A 74 -9.93 -13.12 -5.69
C VAL A 74 -10.37 -12.19 -4.57
N ASP A 75 -10.70 -12.72 -3.39
CA ASP A 75 -11.12 -11.91 -2.24
C ASP A 75 -10.00 -10.97 -1.76
N SER A 76 -8.75 -11.43 -1.71
CA SER A 76 -7.63 -10.55 -1.35
C SER A 76 -7.45 -9.38 -2.32
N THR A 77 -7.78 -9.55 -3.62
CA THR A 77 -7.76 -8.42 -4.56
C THR A 77 -8.82 -7.37 -4.25
N ARG A 78 -9.95 -7.75 -3.64
CA ARG A 78 -10.98 -6.79 -3.20
C ARG A 78 -10.49 -5.99 -2.00
N GLU A 79 -9.85 -6.66 -1.04
CA GLU A 79 -9.26 -6.00 0.13
C GLU A 79 -8.17 -5.00 -0.27
N VAL A 80 -7.26 -5.41 -1.15
CA VAL A 80 -6.22 -4.52 -1.72
C VAL A 80 -6.85 -3.33 -2.45
N SER A 81 -7.87 -3.57 -3.29
CA SER A 81 -8.57 -2.48 -3.99
C SER A 81 -9.25 -1.51 -3.02
N GLY A 82 -9.78 -2.03 -1.89
CA GLY A 82 -10.32 -1.21 -0.81
C GLY A 82 -9.23 -0.35 -0.16
N ALA A 83 -8.09 -0.93 0.18
CA ALA A 83 -6.97 -0.17 0.76
C ALA A 83 -6.45 0.94 -0.17
N VAL A 84 -6.35 0.65 -1.48
CA VAL A 84 -6.01 1.66 -2.49
C VAL A 84 -7.05 2.78 -2.52
N THR A 85 -8.34 2.43 -2.60
CA THR A 85 -9.44 3.39 -2.76
C THR A 85 -9.65 4.27 -1.53
N TYR A 86 -9.62 3.68 -0.33
CA TYR A 86 -10.00 4.37 0.90
C TYR A 86 -8.81 4.96 1.66
N HIS A 87 -7.57 4.62 1.31
CA HIS A 87 -6.39 5.11 2.02
C HIS A 87 -5.32 5.70 1.10
N LEU A 88 -4.83 4.95 0.11
CA LEU A 88 -3.69 5.40 -0.70
C LEU A 88 -4.05 6.55 -1.65
N LEU A 89 -5.19 6.49 -2.33
CA LEU A 89 -5.63 7.59 -3.21
C LEU A 89 -5.89 8.89 -2.41
N PRO A 90 -6.64 8.88 -1.29
CA PRO A 90 -6.75 10.07 -0.44
C PRO A 90 -5.40 10.58 0.10
N ALA A 91 -4.49 9.69 0.49
CA ALA A 91 -3.16 10.08 0.95
C ALA A 91 -2.36 10.79 -0.15
N ARG A 92 -2.42 10.29 -1.38
CA ARG A 92 -1.82 10.93 -2.57
C ARG A 92 -2.41 12.32 -2.83
N GLU A 93 -3.74 12.47 -2.78
CA GLU A 93 -4.40 13.78 -2.95
C GLU A 93 -4.00 14.80 -1.89
N LEU A 94 -3.71 14.34 -0.66
CA LEU A 94 -3.18 15.19 0.40
C LEU A 94 -1.71 15.52 0.16
N ALA A 95 -0.89 14.54 -0.23
CA ALA A 95 0.52 14.73 -0.54
C ALA A 95 0.74 15.75 -1.66
N GLU A 96 -0.08 15.72 -2.72
CA GLU A 96 -0.05 16.69 -3.83
C GLU A 96 -0.25 18.15 -3.37
N LYS A 97 -0.88 18.36 -2.20
CA LYS A 97 -1.11 19.69 -1.62
C LYS A 97 0.02 20.15 -0.71
N VAL A 98 0.94 19.26 -0.33
CA VAL A 98 2.10 19.59 0.51
C VAL A 98 3.13 20.32 -0.36
N ARG A 99 3.15 21.64 -0.23
CA ARG A 99 4.10 22.52 -0.91
C ARG A 99 4.54 23.63 0.01
N GLU A 100 5.76 24.13 -0.21
CA GLU A 100 6.20 25.34 0.47
C GLU A 100 5.46 26.56 -0.09
N TYR A 101 4.89 27.36 0.81
CA TYR A 101 4.29 28.65 0.47
C TYR A 101 5.29 29.76 0.76
N PRO A 102 5.38 30.81 -0.08
CA PRO A 102 6.22 31.97 0.22
C PRO A 102 5.83 32.56 1.58
N ARG A 103 6.79 32.63 2.51
CA ARG A 103 6.56 33.32 3.79
C ARG A 103 6.40 34.80 3.50
N SER A 104 5.31 35.40 3.97
CA SER A 104 5.15 36.85 3.93
C SER A 104 6.24 37.50 4.79
N GLU A 105 6.95 38.49 4.26
CA GLU A 105 8.10 39.17 4.89
C GLU A 105 7.82 39.79 6.28
N ARG A 106 6.55 39.81 6.73
CA ARG A 106 6.10 40.49 7.96
C ARG A 106 6.56 39.84 9.27
N GLU A 107 6.97 38.58 9.28
CA GLU A 107 7.38 37.91 10.52
C GLU A 107 8.87 38.07 10.89
N GLN A 108 9.69 38.69 10.04
CA GLN A 108 11.14 38.85 10.32
C GLN A 108 11.50 40.14 11.08
N VAL A 109 10.54 41.01 11.41
CA VAL A 109 10.84 42.36 11.96
C VAL A 109 10.77 42.46 13.49
N GLU A 110 10.24 41.47 14.22
CA GLU A 110 10.13 41.55 15.69
C GLU A 110 11.07 40.57 16.43
N GLN A 111 12.37 40.84 16.37
CA GLN A 111 13.21 40.61 17.54
C GLN A 111 13.74 41.97 18.01
N PRO A 112 13.17 42.56 19.09
CA PRO A 112 13.79 43.72 19.68
C PRO A 112 15.15 43.28 20.22
N ARG A 113 16.23 43.81 19.62
CA ARG A 113 17.56 43.78 20.21
C ARG A 113 17.44 44.47 21.57
N VAL A 114 17.34 43.68 22.62
CA VAL A 114 17.40 44.17 23.99
C VAL A 114 18.84 44.62 24.22
N ASP A 115 19.07 45.91 24.00
CA ASP A 115 20.33 46.58 24.29
C ASP A 115 20.48 46.66 25.82
N ARG A 116 21.01 45.59 26.44
CA ARG A 116 21.47 45.61 27.83
C ARG A 116 22.96 45.86 27.86
N GLY A 117 23.32 47.12 27.70
CA GLY A 117 24.68 47.55 27.96
C GLY A 117 24.77 49.06 28.17
N ARG A 118 24.98 49.42 29.45
CA ARG A 118 25.79 50.58 29.92
C ARG A 118 25.03 51.77 30.52
N SER A 119 25.12 51.89 31.84
CA SER A 119 25.46 53.12 32.60
C SER A 119 25.69 52.67 34.06
N ARG A 120 26.96 52.59 34.48
CA ARG A 120 27.75 53.60 35.21
C ARG A 120 27.57 53.47 36.72
#